data_AF-Q9CFW0-F1
#
_entry.id   AF-Q9CFW0-F1
#
_cell.length_a   1.000
_cell.length_b   1.000
_cell.length_c   1.000
_cell.angle_alpha   90.00
_cell.angle_beta   90.00
_cell.angle_gamma   90.00
#
_symmetry.space_group_name_H-M   'P 1'
#
loop_
_entity.id
_entity.type
_entity.pdbx_description
1 polymer ?
#
loop_
_entity_poly.entity_id
_entity_poly.type
_entity_poly.pdbx_seq_one_letter_code
_entity_poly.pdbx_strand_id
1 'polypeptide(L)'
;MKKLQLFLSAIFLTLSFGLAQTGYARTDDYTVKPIIPENQSNKDLGYFDILLGADKEQTLQVELSNNTEQEIKIDVTLSSAVTNMTGLVVYEPTEIVADSSLKYNLKDYVNTPKVVTLPPLTRQKLDLKVKMPNEAFDGQIAGGITFSKEGQNDKEEDSEGITVKNTYSYTIALLMRQNDNEVSPDLKLKTVSPSQINGRNVINVNLQNPTMTYINTMNVKATISGISNTDIKYTYSNSMMQMAPNTSFDLPIPTSNQSAATRVSEPLKPGKYRLQLVVNARTDNQRKI
;
A
#
# COMPACT_ATOMS: atom_id res chain seq x y z
N MET A 1 44.12 45.48 11.45
CA MET A 1 42.79 44.83 11.29
C MET A 1 42.55 44.35 9.85
N LYS A 2 42.72 45.17 8.80
CA LYS A 2 42.53 44.76 7.40
C LYS A 2 43.39 43.54 6.95
N LYS A 3 44.65 43.44 7.39
CA LYS A 3 45.54 42.31 7.05
C LYS A 3 45.15 40.98 7.71
N LEU A 4 44.46 41.02 8.86
CA LEU A 4 43.97 39.83 9.57
C LEU A 4 42.67 39.30 8.94
N GLN A 5 41.80 40.20 8.46
CA GLN A 5 40.59 39.85 7.72
C GLN A 5 40.88 39.22 6.34
N LEU A 6 41.97 39.63 5.67
CA LEU A 6 42.42 39.01 4.43
C LEU A 6 43.00 37.59 4.62
N PHE A 7 43.58 37.30 5.79
CA PHE A 7 44.12 35.97 6.09
C PHE A 7 43.02 34.97 6.49
N LEU A 8 42.01 35.43 7.26
CA LEU A 8 40.84 34.63 7.63
C LEU A 8 39.91 34.32 6.44
N SER A 9 39.79 35.24 5.48
CA SER A 9 39.02 35.00 4.25
C SER A 9 39.71 34.02 3.30
N ALA A 10 41.04 33.99 3.26
CA ALA A 10 41.79 33.01 2.47
C ALA A 10 41.70 31.58 3.03
N ILE A 11 41.63 31.42 4.37
CA ILE A 11 41.44 30.11 5.03
C ILE A 11 39.99 29.59 4.87
N PHE A 12 39.01 30.49 4.82
CA PHE A 12 37.61 30.09 4.60
C PHE A 12 37.35 29.64 3.15
N LEU A 13 38.09 30.21 2.19
CA LEU A 13 37.97 29.85 0.77
C LEU A 13 38.63 28.49 0.46
N THR A 14 39.68 28.10 1.19
CA THR A 14 40.35 26.80 1.00
C THR A 14 39.64 25.65 1.71
N LEU A 15 38.90 25.90 2.80
CA LEU A 15 38.06 24.88 3.45
C LEU A 15 36.79 24.52 2.66
N SER A 16 36.41 25.35 1.68
CA SER A 16 35.18 25.16 0.89
C SER A 16 35.36 24.24 -0.34
N PHE A 17 36.58 23.78 -0.62
CA PHE A 17 36.89 22.93 -1.78
C PHE A 17 37.27 21.47 -1.40
N GLY A 18 37.05 21.08 -0.15
CA GLY A 18 37.28 19.71 0.31
C GLY A 18 36.06 18.80 0.11
N LEU A 19 36.25 17.75 -0.70
CA LEU A 19 35.37 16.59 -0.89
C LEU A 19 34.07 16.84 -1.67
N ALA A 20 34.20 16.96 -3.00
CA ALA A 20 33.16 16.44 -3.87
C ALA A 20 33.09 14.92 -3.63
N GLN A 21 32.20 14.47 -2.73
CA GLN A 21 31.80 13.08 -2.70
C GLN A 21 31.09 12.81 -4.03
N THR A 22 31.73 12.03 -4.90
CA THR A 22 31.02 11.39 -6.01
C THR A 22 30.06 10.40 -5.39
N GLY A 23 28.85 10.86 -5.10
CA GLY A 23 27.72 9.98 -4.85
C GLY A 23 27.47 9.22 -6.14
N TYR A 24 27.93 7.97 -6.22
CA TYR A 24 27.39 7.04 -7.22
C TYR A 24 25.90 6.96 -6.94
N ALA A 25 25.08 7.51 -7.84
CA ALA A 25 23.66 7.24 -7.84
C ALA A 25 23.54 5.72 -7.94
N ARG A 26 23.12 5.07 -6.85
CA ARG A 26 22.91 3.63 -6.83
C ARG A 26 21.78 3.35 -7.83
N THR A 27 22.15 2.83 -9.00
CA THR A 27 21.20 2.30 -9.95
C THR A 27 20.53 1.09 -9.31
N ASP A 28 19.21 1.01 -9.36
CA ASP A 28 18.48 -0.16 -8.88
C ASP A 28 18.99 -1.43 -9.61
N ASP A 29 19.21 -2.52 -8.87
CA ASP A 29 19.71 -3.79 -9.39
C ASP A 29 18.85 -4.30 -10.56
N TYR A 30 17.54 -4.07 -10.49
CA TYR A 30 16.57 -4.43 -11.51
C TYR A 30 15.48 -3.37 -11.61
N THR A 31 14.82 -3.29 -12.76
CA THR A 31 13.67 -2.40 -12.97
C THR A 31 12.48 -3.17 -13.48
N VAL A 32 11.29 -2.64 -13.19
CA VAL A 32 10.00 -3.21 -13.58
C VAL A 32 9.18 -2.10 -14.23
N LYS A 33 8.76 -2.32 -15.49
CA LYS A 33 7.99 -1.32 -16.24
C LYS A 33 6.78 -1.98 -16.92
N PRO A 34 5.54 -1.56 -16.62
CA PRO A 34 4.38 -2.06 -17.34
C PRO A 34 4.41 -1.57 -18.80
N ILE A 35 4.07 -2.46 -19.73
CA ILE A 35 3.82 -2.12 -21.13
C ILE A 35 2.31 -1.94 -21.27
N ILE A 36 1.88 -0.67 -21.28
CA ILE A 36 0.46 -0.31 -21.23
C ILE A 36 -0.27 -0.76 -22.50
N PRO A 37 -1.32 -1.60 -22.40
CA PRO A 37 -2.05 -2.11 -23.55
C PRO A 37 -2.98 -1.05 -24.16
N GLU A 38 -3.51 -1.30 -25.36
CA GLU A 38 -4.37 -0.33 -26.06
C GLU A 38 -5.74 -0.12 -25.40
N ASN A 39 -6.31 -1.17 -24.79
CA ASN A 39 -7.61 -1.15 -24.10
C ASN A 39 -7.53 -0.64 -22.65
N GLN A 40 -6.44 0.07 -22.33
CA GLN A 40 -6.27 0.78 -21.07
C GLN A 40 -7.23 1.97 -21.01
N SER A 41 -7.87 2.18 -19.86
CA SER A 41 -8.78 3.32 -19.64
C SER A 41 -8.07 4.68 -19.74
N ASN A 42 -6.79 4.74 -19.37
CA ASN A 42 -5.91 5.90 -19.40
C ASN A 42 -4.46 5.48 -19.66
N LYS A 43 -3.89 5.96 -20.78
CA LYS A 43 -2.56 5.56 -21.27
C LYS A 43 -1.38 6.17 -20.48
N ASP A 44 -1.64 7.17 -19.65
CA ASP A 44 -0.59 7.88 -18.88
C ASP A 44 -0.35 7.26 -17.49
N LEU A 45 -0.91 6.08 -17.23
CA LEU A 45 -0.82 5.42 -15.94
C LEU A 45 0.46 4.57 -15.81
N GLY A 46 1.07 4.59 -14.62
CA GLY A 46 2.17 3.69 -14.25
C GLY A 46 1.69 2.30 -13.79
N TYR A 47 0.43 1.94 -14.06
CA TYR A 47 -0.22 0.71 -13.62
C TYR A 47 -1.26 0.25 -14.66
N PHE A 48 -1.81 -0.95 -14.51
CA PHE A 48 -2.84 -1.48 -15.41
C PHE A 48 -4.26 -1.13 -14.92
N ASP A 49 -5.07 -0.54 -15.79
CA ASP A 49 -6.51 -0.33 -15.63
C ASP A 49 -7.20 -0.75 -16.93
N ILE A 50 -7.57 -2.03 -16.98
CA ILE A 50 -8.06 -2.68 -18.19
C ILE A 50 -9.58 -2.77 -18.20
N LEU A 51 -10.15 -2.45 -19.36
CA LEU A 51 -11.55 -2.70 -19.68
C LEU A 51 -11.63 -3.92 -20.61
N LEU A 52 -12.20 -5.01 -20.11
CA LEU A 52 -12.25 -6.29 -20.79
C LEU A 52 -13.54 -7.03 -20.42
N GLY A 53 -14.37 -7.36 -21.42
CA GLY A 53 -15.67 -7.99 -21.19
C GLY A 53 -15.60 -9.38 -20.53
N ALA A 54 -16.75 -9.89 -20.09
CA ALA A 54 -16.88 -11.19 -19.44
C ALA A 54 -16.29 -12.35 -20.27
N ASP A 55 -15.62 -13.28 -19.58
CA ASP A 55 -14.92 -14.47 -20.15
C ASP A 55 -13.86 -14.16 -21.22
N LYS A 56 -13.51 -12.89 -21.44
CA LYS A 56 -12.43 -12.53 -22.36
C LYS A 56 -11.06 -12.69 -21.71
N GLU A 57 -10.08 -12.96 -22.54
CA GLU A 57 -8.69 -13.15 -22.15
C GLU A 57 -7.82 -12.07 -22.79
N GLN A 58 -6.76 -11.69 -22.08
CA GLN A 58 -5.77 -10.72 -22.54
C GLN A 58 -4.40 -11.07 -21.97
N THR A 59 -3.36 -10.89 -22.77
CA THR A 59 -1.98 -10.93 -22.27
C THR A 59 -1.52 -9.50 -21.98
N LEU A 60 -1.17 -9.23 -20.73
CA LEU A 60 -0.46 -8.02 -20.33
C LEU A 60 1.04 -8.28 -20.36
N GLN A 61 1.84 -7.23 -20.54
CA GLN A 61 3.29 -7.36 -20.59
C GLN A 61 3.98 -6.42 -19.61
N VAL A 62 5.03 -6.91 -18.95
CA VAL A 62 5.92 -6.14 -18.10
C VAL A 62 7.35 -6.30 -18.62
N GLU A 63 8.06 -5.20 -18.83
CA GLU A 63 9.49 -5.22 -19.12
C GLU A 63 10.26 -5.27 -17.80
N LEU A 64 11.07 -6.31 -17.64
CA LEU A 64 12.02 -6.48 -16.55
C LEU A 64 13.43 -6.22 -17.08
N SER A 65 14.23 -5.44 -16.36
CA SER A 65 15.64 -5.23 -16.69
C SER A 65 16.53 -5.65 -15.53
N ASN A 66 17.63 -6.34 -15.81
CA ASN A 66 18.71 -6.59 -14.86
C ASN A 66 19.86 -5.62 -15.18
N ASN A 67 20.21 -4.76 -14.23
CA ASN A 67 21.27 -3.76 -14.39
C ASN A 67 22.61 -4.22 -13.77
N THR A 68 22.68 -5.46 -13.29
CA THR A 68 23.87 -6.03 -12.66
C THR A 68 24.61 -6.97 -13.60
N GLU A 69 25.88 -7.24 -13.29
CA GLU A 69 26.72 -8.22 -13.98
C GLU A 69 26.45 -9.68 -13.54
N GLN A 70 25.52 -9.87 -12.60
CA GLN A 70 25.15 -11.19 -12.09
C GLN A 70 23.73 -11.56 -12.54
N GLU A 71 23.45 -12.86 -12.62
CA GLU A 71 22.09 -13.33 -12.81
C GLU A 71 21.21 -12.94 -11.61
N ILE A 72 19.98 -12.49 -11.89
CA ILE A 72 19.00 -12.18 -10.86
C ILE A 72 17.78 -13.06 -11.06
N LYS A 73 17.23 -13.61 -9.97
CA LYS A 73 15.92 -14.24 -9.96
C LYS A 73 14.91 -13.32 -9.31
N ILE A 74 13.76 -13.15 -9.96
CA ILE A 74 12.67 -12.29 -9.53
C ILE A 74 11.45 -13.16 -9.23
N ASP A 75 11.03 -13.16 -7.97
CA ASP A 75 9.74 -13.68 -7.54
C ASP A 75 8.62 -12.76 -8.02
N VAL A 76 7.54 -13.35 -8.54
CA VAL A 76 6.35 -12.66 -9.00
C VAL A 76 5.15 -13.15 -8.19
N THR A 77 4.54 -12.26 -7.43
CA THR A 77 3.41 -12.57 -6.55
C THR A 77 2.19 -11.74 -6.90
N LEU A 78 1.02 -12.36 -6.90
CA LEU A 78 -0.28 -11.72 -7.10
C LEU A 78 -0.99 -11.54 -5.77
N SER A 79 -1.55 -10.36 -5.55
CA SER A 79 -2.33 -10.04 -4.35
C SER A 79 -3.59 -9.27 -4.72
N SER A 80 -4.74 -9.68 -4.16
CA SER A 80 -5.92 -8.81 -4.17
C SER A 80 -5.67 -7.61 -3.26
N ALA A 81 -6.21 -6.45 -3.61
CA ALA A 81 -6.03 -5.24 -2.84
C ALA A 81 -6.68 -5.39 -1.46
N VAL A 82 -6.00 -4.90 -0.43
CA VAL A 82 -6.51 -4.84 0.94
C VAL A 82 -6.53 -3.38 1.41
N THR A 83 -7.20 -3.12 2.52
CA THR A 83 -7.11 -1.83 3.21
C THR A 83 -6.45 -2.05 4.55
N ASN A 84 -5.39 -1.32 4.83
CA ASN A 84 -4.66 -1.45 6.09
C ASN A 84 -5.34 -0.64 7.21
N MET A 85 -4.83 -0.76 8.44
CA MET A 85 -5.39 -0.09 9.63
C MET A 85 -5.37 1.46 9.57
N THR A 86 -4.59 2.06 8.66
CA THR A 86 -4.54 3.51 8.46
C THR A 86 -5.52 4.00 7.39
N GLY A 87 -6.27 3.10 6.74
CA GLY A 87 -7.13 3.44 5.61
C GLY A 87 -6.33 3.76 4.36
N LEU A 88 -5.23 3.04 4.12
CA LEU A 88 -4.51 3.06 2.85
C LEU A 88 -4.80 1.76 2.10
N VAL A 89 -4.99 1.86 0.79
CA VAL A 89 -5.08 0.69 -0.08
C VAL A 89 -3.70 0.12 -0.34
N VAL A 90 -3.56 -1.18 -0.14
CA VAL A 90 -2.30 -1.91 -0.32
C VAL A 90 -2.51 -2.98 -1.40
N TYR A 91 -1.60 -3.01 -2.37
CA TYR A 91 -1.65 -3.90 -3.53
C TYR A 91 -0.59 -5.02 -3.49
N GLU A 92 0.32 -4.97 -2.52
CA GLU A 92 1.37 -5.97 -2.31
C GLU A 92 0.90 -7.09 -1.37
N PRO A 93 1.63 -8.22 -1.29
CA PRO A 93 1.34 -9.27 -0.32
C PRO A 93 1.30 -8.75 1.13
N THR A 94 0.28 -9.16 1.88
CA THR A 94 0.13 -8.83 3.30
C THR A 94 -0.37 -10.04 4.08
N GLU A 95 -0.27 -9.97 5.40
CA GLU A 95 -0.90 -10.94 6.31
C GLU A 95 -2.38 -10.62 6.59
N ILE A 96 -2.94 -9.58 5.96
CA ILE A 96 -4.35 -9.20 6.12
C ILE A 96 -5.21 -10.26 5.44
N VAL A 97 -6.09 -10.88 6.22
CA VAL A 97 -7.03 -11.89 5.73
C VAL A 97 -8.03 -11.24 4.79
N ALA A 98 -8.29 -11.88 3.65
CA ALA A 98 -9.30 -11.44 2.70
C ALA A 98 -10.68 -11.34 3.35
N ASP A 99 -11.37 -10.24 3.11
CA ASP A 99 -12.71 -10.01 3.67
C ASP A 99 -13.73 -10.96 3.03
N SER A 100 -14.74 -11.36 3.82
CA SER A 100 -15.83 -12.23 3.36
C SER A 100 -16.62 -11.70 2.16
N SER A 101 -16.57 -10.39 1.88
CA SER A 101 -17.21 -9.77 0.73
C SER A 101 -16.38 -9.86 -0.56
N LEU A 102 -15.13 -10.32 -0.53
CA LEU A 102 -14.27 -10.46 -1.71
C LEU A 102 -14.89 -11.47 -2.68
N LYS A 103 -15.51 -10.96 -3.74
CA LYS A 103 -16.19 -11.79 -4.74
C LYS A 103 -15.20 -12.52 -5.66
N TYR A 104 -14.12 -11.83 -6.04
CA TYR A 104 -13.14 -12.33 -7.00
C TYR A 104 -11.73 -12.09 -6.48
N ASN A 105 -10.97 -13.16 -6.24
CA ASN A 105 -9.58 -13.06 -5.85
C ASN A 105 -8.70 -12.94 -7.11
N LEU A 106 -7.88 -11.89 -7.20
CA LEU A 106 -7.05 -11.61 -8.38
C LEU A 106 -6.23 -12.82 -8.85
N LYS A 107 -5.69 -13.60 -7.91
CA LYS A 107 -4.86 -14.77 -8.20
C LYS A 107 -5.57 -15.87 -9.00
N ASP A 108 -6.90 -15.88 -9.00
CA ASP A 108 -7.71 -16.87 -9.73
C ASP A 108 -7.95 -16.44 -11.19
N TYR A 109 -7.64 -15.18 -11.52
CA TYR A 109 -7.93 -14.54 -12.82
C TYR A 109 -6.68 -14.06 -13.56
N VAL A 110 -5.51 -14.16 -12.94
CA VAL A 110 -4.22 -13.79 -13.53
C VAL A 110 -3.24 -14.92 -13.34
N ASN A 111 -2.62 -15.36 -14.42
CA ASN A 111 -1.61 -16.41 -14.41
C ASN A 111 -0.24 -15.82 -14.81
N THR A 112 0.76 -16.08 -13.97
CA THR A 112 2.13 -15.60 -14.12
C THR A 112 3.10 -16.74 -13.81
N PRO A 113 4.33 -16.74 -14.35
CA PRO A 113 5.39 -17.53 -13.74
C PRO A 113 5.61 -17.04 -12.31
N LYS A 114 5.99 -17.95 -11.41
CA LYS A 114 6.31 -17.62 -10.02
C LYS A 114 7.68 -16.98 -9.87
N VAL A 115 8.62 -17.39 -10.71
CA VAL A 115 10.01 -16.90 -10.71
C VAL A 115 10.42 -16.62 -12.16
N VAL A 116 11.14 -15.51 -12.37
CA VAL A 116 11.76 -15.15 -13.64
C VAL A 116 13.26 -14.98 -13.44
N THR A 117 14.04 -15.72 -14.22
CA THR A 117 15.50 -15.57 -14.25
C THR A 117 15.90 -14.54 -15.29
N LEU A 118 16.65 -13.52 -14.87
CA LEU A 118 17.16 -12.45 -15.71
C LEU A 118 18.69 -12.56 -15.82
N PRO A 119 19.23 -12.89 -17.01
CA PRO A 119 20.66 -12.88 -17.23
C PRO A 119 21.28 -11.48 -17.00
N PRO A 120 22.61 -11.41 -16.74
CA PRO A 120 23.32 -10.15 -16.56
C PRO A 120 23.05 -9.13 -17.66
N LEU A 121 22.81 -7.87 -17.29
CA LEU A 121 22.69 -6.73 -18.22
C LEU A 121 21.64 -6.93 -19.34
N THR A 122 20.57 -7.68 -19.08
CA THR A 122 19.51 -7.95 -20.07
C THR A 122 18.18 -7.28 -19.74
N ARG A 123 17.33 -7.20 -20.76
CA ARG A 123 15.90 -6.88 -20.62
C ARG A 123 15.06 -8.03 -21.17
N GLN A 124 13.98 -8.36 -20.47
CA GLN A 124 13.05 -9.40 -20.87
C GLN A 124 11.62 -8.91 -20.69
N LYS A 125 10.75 -9.26 -21.65
CA LYS A 125 9.31 -9.09 -21.49
C LYS A 125 8.72 -10.30 -20.80
N LEU A 126 7.98 -10.05 -19.74
CA LEU A 126 7.18 -11.03 -19.04
C LEU A 126 5.71 -10.90 -19.46
N ASP A 127 5.14 -12.00 -19.92
CA ASP A 127 3.71 -12.10 -20.22
C ASP A 127 2.92 -12.50 -18.96
N LEU A 128 1.83 -11.77 -18.71
CA LEU A 128 0.85 -12.03 -17.65
C LEU A 128 -0.49 -12.35 -18.33
N LYS A 129 -0.99 -13.59 -18.16
CA LYS A 129 -2.23 -14.01 -18.81
C LYS A 129 -3.41 -13.70 -17.91
N VAL A 130 -4.26 -12.78 -18.34
CA VAL A 130 -5.47 -12.35 -17.64
C VAL A 130 -6.68 -13.00 -18.27
N LYS A 131 -7.58 -13.53 -17.43
CA LYS A 131 -8.91 -14.00 -17.83
C LYS A 131 -9.96 -13.33 -16.97
N MET A 132 -10.95 -12.70 -17.59
CA MET A 132 -12.02 -12.04 -16.86
C MET A 132 -13.07 -13.06 -16.37
N PRO A 133 -13.72 -12.86 -15.20
CA PRO A 133 -14.84 -13.70 -14.78
C PRO A 133 -15.91 -13.79 -15.87
N ASN A 134 -16.58 -14.95 -15.96
CA ASN A 134 -17.70 -15.15 -16.88
C ASN A 134 -18.98 -14.46 -16.40
N GLU A 135 -19.20 -14.37 -15.08
CA GLU A 135 -20.35 -13.67 -14.54
C GLU A 135 -20.18 -12.15 -14.72
N ALA A 136 -21.22 -11.51 -15.27
CA ALA A 136 -21.25 -10.07 -15.47
C ALA A 136 -21.19 -9.34 -14.11
N PHE A 137 -20.39 -8.27 -14.03
CA PHE A 137 -20.35 -7.45 -12.82
C PHE A 137 -20.09 -5.98 -13.11
N ASP A 138 -20.56 -5.13 -12.20
CA ASP A 138 -20.25 -3.70 -12.16
C ASP A 138 -19.18 -3.43 -11.09
N GLY A 139 -18.33 -2.44 -11.33
CA GLY A 139 -17.19 -2.11 -10.48
C GLY A 139 -15.89 -2.74 -10.97
N GLN A 140 -14.97 -3.06 -10.07
CA GLN A 140 -13.64 -3.53 -10.41
C GLN A 140 -13.07 -4.55 -9.43
N ILE A 141 -12.30 -5.48 -9.98
CA ILE A 141 -11.36 -6.30 -9.22
C ILE A 141 -10.09 -5.47 -9.10
N ALA A 142 -9.62 -5.29 -7.87
CA ALA A 142 -8.42 -4.52 -7.55
C ALA A 142 -7.35 -5.42 -6.94
N GLY A 143 -6.11 -5.28 -7.38
CA GLY A 143 -4.98 -5.95 -6.78
C GLY A 143 -3.66 -5.50 -7.39
N GLY A 144 -2.59 -6.24 -7.14
CA GLY A 144 -1.26 -5.91 -7.63
C GLY A 144 -0.44 -7.13 -8.00
N ILE A 145 0.58 -6.86 -8.81
CA ILE A 145 1.63 -7.79 -9.17
C ILE A 145 2.92 -7.26 -8.55
N THR A 146 3.45 -7.99 -7.58
CA THR A 146 4.68 -7.63 -6.87
C THR A 146 5.85 -8.45 -7.40
N PHE A 147 6.94 -7.75 -7.69
CA PHE A 147 8.21 -8.27 -8.17
C PHE A 147 9.25 -8.05 -7.08
N SER A 148 9.89 -9.11 -6.61
CA SER A 148 10.93 -9.05 -5.59
C SER A 148 12.10 -9.94 -5.96
N LYS A 149 13.33 -9.52 -5.68
CA LYS A 149 14.51 -10.38 -5.91
C LYS A 149 14.49 -11.56 -4.93
N GLU A 150 14.63 -12.77 -5.45
CA GLU A 150 14.65 -14.01 -4.65
C GLU A 150 15.80 -13.96 -3.63
N GLY A 151 15.59 -14.55 -2.45
CA GLY A 151 16.58 -14.59 -1.37
C GLY A 151 16.79 -13.26 -0.64
N GLN A 152 16.02 -12.21 -0.96
CA GLN A 152 16.03 -10.96 -0.19
C GLN A 152 15.57 -11.13 1.26
N ASN A 153 14.80 -12.17 1.59
CA ASN A 153 14.32 -12.44 2.95
C ASN A 153 15.07 -13.56 3.67
N ASP A 154 16.06 -14.19 3.02
CA ASP A 154 16.86 -15.23 3.65
C ASP A 154 17.71 -14.63 4.78
N LYS A 155 17.60 -15.21 5.97
CA LYS A 155 18.50 -14.92 7.09
C LYS A 155 19.87 -15.49 6.72
N GLU A 156 20.86 -14.64 6.46
CA GLU A 156 22.25 -15.08 6.61
C GLU A 156 22.50 -15.34 8.10
N GLU A 157 23.17 -16.46 8.41
CA GLU A 157 23.63 -16.78 9.76
C GLU A 157 24.52 -15.65 10.29
N ASP A 158 24.32 -15.34 11.57
CA ASP A 158 24.95 -14.29 12.37
C ASP A 158 26.40 -13.95 11.94
N SER A 159 26.58 -12.75 11.40
CA SER A 159 27.81 -11.99 11.61
C SER A 159 27.51 -10.91 12.65
N GLU A 160 28.42 -10.70 13.61
CA GLU A 160 28.28 -9.80 14.77
C GLU A 160 28.21 -8.29 14.41
N GLY A 161 27.36 -7.93 13.44
CA GLY A 161 27.12 -6.57 13.00
C GLY A 161 25.66 -6.39 12.58
N ILE A 162 25.12 -5.19 12.78
CA ILE A 162 23.79 -4.83 12.25
C ILE A 162 23.91 -4.74 10.71
N THR A 163 23.65 -5.84 10.01
CA THR A 163 23.52 -5.83 8.56
C THR A 163 22.13 -5.32 8.18
N VAL A 164 22.04 -4.08 7.72
CA VAL A 164 20.78 -3.54 7.15
C VAL A 164 20.59 -4.17 5.77
N LYS A 165 19.81 -5.25 5.69
CA LYS A 165 19.41 -5.85 4.43
C LYS A 165 18.34 -4.98 3.79
N ASN A 166 18.70 -4.34 2.69
CA ASN A 166 17.78 -3.48 1.96
C ASN A 166 17.00 -4.34 0.95
N THR A 167 15.74 -4.59 1.25
CA THR A 167 14.83 -5.35 0.40
C THR A 167 14.01 -4.36 -0.44
N TYR A 168 14.03 -4.55 -1.75
CA TYR A 168 13.34 -3.70 -2.70
C TYR A 168 12.43 -4.56 -3.56
N SER A 169 11.14 -4.23 -3.53
CA SER A 169 10.11 -4.81 -4.37
C SER A 169 9.38 -3.73 -5.17
N TYR A 170 8.97 -4.07 -6.38
CA TYR A 170 8.12 -3.21 -7.21
C TYR A 170 6.73 -3.82 -7.28
N THR A 171 5.70 -3.02 -7.01
CA THR A 171 4.31 -3.45 -7.13
C THR A 171 3.61 -2.63 -8.19
N ILE A 172 3.07 -3.30 -9.21
CA ILE A 172 2.23 -2.69 -10.25
C ILE A 172 0.77 -3.00 -9.92
N ALA A 173 -0.06 -1.97 -9.73
CA ALA A 173 -1.50 -2.18 -9.54
C ALA A 173 -2.15 -2.73 -10.83
N LEU A 174 -3.16 -3.56 -10.66
CA LEU A 174 -3.99 -4.12 -11.71
C LEU A 174 -5.46 -3.94 -11.33
N LEU A 175 -6.14 -3.07 -12.07
CA LEU A 175 -7.58 -2.87 -12.00
C LEU A 175 -8.25 -3.51 -13.21
N MET A 176 -9.27 -4.31 -12.94
CA MET A 176 -9.93 -5.16 -13.93
C MET A 176 -11.43 -4.87 -13.92
N ARG A 177 -11.95 -4.38 -15.05
CA ARG A 177 -13.36 -3.98 -15.21
C ARG A 177 -13.97 -4.62 -16.44
N GLN A 178 -15.26 -4.95 -16.35
CA GLN A 178 -16.03 -5.45 -17.50
C GLN A 178 -16.78 -4.35 -18.26
N ASN A 179 -17.09 -3.25 -17.58
CA ASN A 179 -17.84 -2.12 -18.10
C ASN A 179 -17.45 -0.82 -17.36
N ASP A 180 -18.04 0.31 -17.76
CA ASP A 180 -17.87 1.61 -17.10
C ASP A 180 -19.06 1.98 -16.20
N ASN A 181 -19.89 1.02 -15.80
CA ASN A 181 -21.05 1.28 -14.95
C ASN A 181 -20.60 1.76 -13.57
N GLU A 182 -21.28 2.78 -13.06
CA GLU A 182 -20.99 3.32 -11.74
C GLU A 182 -21.58 2.43 -10.65
N VAL A 183 -20.75 2.11 -9.66
CA VAL A 183 -21.17 1.45 -8.42
C VAL A 183 -21.13 2.46 -7.29
N SER A 184 -22.24 2.60 -6.57
CA SER A 184 -22.29 3.43 -5.38
C SER A 184 -21.52 2.76 -4.24
N PRO A 185 -20.61 3.46 -3.55
CA PRO A 185 -19.92 2.89 -2.39
C PRO A 185 -20.90 2.66 -1.23
N ASP A 186 -20.64 1.63 -0.44
CA ASP A 186 -21.33 1.35 0.83
C ASP A 186 -20.29 1.15 1.94
N LEU A 187 -20.62 1.58 3.16
CA LEU A 187 -19.74 1.45 4.32
C LEU A 187 -20.52 0.85 5.49
N LYS A 188 -20.08 -0.33 5.93
CA LYS A 188 -20.70 -1.06 7.04
C LYS A 188 -19.82 -1.02 8.28
N LEU A 189 -20.41 -0.66 9.41
CA LEU A 189 -19.83 -0.91 10.72
C LEU A 189 -20.09 -2.36 11.12
N LYS A 190 -19.03 -3.14 11.37
CA LYS A 190 -19.15 -4.57 11.69
C LYS A 190 -19.05 -4.83 13.19
N THR A 191 -17.90 -4.51 13.77
CA THR A 191 -17.60 -4.76 15.17
C THR A 191 -16.93 -3.54 15.80
N VAL A 192 -17.09 -3.42 17.11
CA VAL A 192 -16.38 -2.45 17.94
C VAL A 192 -15.88 -3.20 19.16
N SER A 193 -14.56 -3.27 19.35
CA SER A 193 -13.97 -4.06 20.44
C SER A 193 -12.70 -3.43 20.98
N PRO A 194 -12.42 -3.55 22.30
CA PRO A 194 -11.13 -3.19 22.84
C PRO A 194 -10.04 -4.10 22.26
N SER A 195 -8.87 -3.54 22.02
CA SER A 195 -7.69 -4.27 21.52
C SER A 195 -6.42 -3.57 21.98
N GLN A 196 -5.26 -4.12 21.56
CA GLN A 196 -3.96 -3.53 21.83
C GLN A 196 -3.09 -3.57 20.57
N ILE A 197 -2.43 -2.46 20.26
CA ILE A 197 -1.45 -2.37 19.17
C ILE A 197 -0.13 -1.92 19.79
N ASN A 198 0.91 -2.77 19.69
CA ASN A 198 2.25 -2.49 20.23
C ASN A 198 2.24 -2.05 21.70
N GLY A 199 1.45 -2.75 22.55
CA GLY A 199 1.32 -2.44 23.97
C GLY A 199 0.41 -1.24 24.30
N ARG A 200 -0.23 -0.61 23.30
CA ARG A 200 -1.12 0.54 23.51
C ARG A 200 -2.58 0.17 23.34
N ASN A 201 -3.41 0.57 24.30
CA ASN A 201 -4.84 0.29 24.29
C ASN A 201 -5.53 1.10 23.19
N VAL A 202 -6.36 0.41 22.42
CA VAL A 202 -7.18 0.97 21.36
C VAL A 202 -8.59 0.40 21.44
N ILE A 203 -9.55 1.09 20.84
CA ILE A 203 -10.84 0.51 20.50
C ILE A 203 -10.85 0.37 18.97
N ASN A 204 -10.80 -0.87 18.50
CA ASN A 204 -10.90 -1.18 17.08
C ASN A 204 -12.35 -1.03 16.63
N VAL A 205 -12.53 -0.29 15.55
CA VAL A 205 -13.81 -0.14 14.86
C VAL A 205 -13.65 -0.77 13.49
N ASN A 206 -14.24 -1.95 13.27
CA ASN A 206 -14.14 -2.63 11.99
C ASN A 206 -15.11 -2.01 10.98
N LEU A 207 -14.54 -1.49 9.89
CA LEU A 207 -15.26 -0.87 8.79
C LEU A 207 -15.09 -1.72 7.53
N GLN A 208 -16.19 -2.03 6.86
CA GLN A 208 -16.23 -2.86 5.66
C GLN A 208 -16.79 -2.07 4.49
N ASN A 209 -16.10 -2.12 3.35
CA ASN A 209 -16.64 -1.76 2.04
C ASN A 209 -17.01 -3.04 1.29
N PRO A 210 -18.28 -3.46 1.28
CA PRO A 210 -18.69 -4.69 0.62
C PRO A 210 -18.90 -4.54 -0.89
N THR A 211 -18.74 -3.33 -1.43
CA THR A 211 -19.00 -3.03 -2.85
C THR A 211 -17.75 -3.17 -3.68
N MET A 212 -17.91 -3.38 -4.99
CA MET A 212 -16.78 -3.55 -5.93
C MET A 212 -16.23 -2.19 -6.44
N THR A 213 -16.30 -1.14 -5.62
CA THR A 213 -15.75 0.19 -5.95
C THR A 213 -14.92 0.73 -4.79
N TYR A 214 -14.04 1.69 -5.07
CA TYR A 214 -13.29 2.36 -4.00
C TYR A 214 -14.17 3.31 -3.21
N ILE A 215 -13.87 3.45 -1.91
CA ILE A 215 -14.31 4.60 -1.13
C ILE A 215 -13.13 5.58 -1.09
N ASN A 216 -13.25 6.68 -1.82
CA ASN A 216 -12.19 7.68 -1.94
C ASN A 216 -12.41 8.87 -1.02
N THR A 217 -11.31 9.51 -0.60
CA THR A 217 -11.34 10.73 0.22
C THR A 217 -12.21 10.54 1.47
N MET A 218 -12.08 9.38 2.10
CA MET A 218 -12.82 9.02 3.30
C MET A 218 -12.26 9.82 4.48
N ASN A 219 -13.11 10.66 5.06
CA ASN A 219 -12.82 11.48 6.22
C ASN A 219 -13.61 10.95 7.41
N VAL A 220 -12.89 10.44 8.40
CA VAL A 220 -13.47 9.84 9.60
C VAL A 220 -13.34 10.81 10.76
N LYS A 221 -14.43 10.97 11.51
CA LYS A 221 -14.45 11.57 12.85
C LYS A 221 -15.15 10.62 13.80
N ALA A 222 -14.45 10.19 14.84
CA ALA A 222 -14.98 9.30 15.86
C ALA A 222 -14.90 9.95 17.24
N THR A 223 -15.93 9.76 18.04
CA THR A 223 -15.95 10.08 19.47
C THR A 223 -16.44 8.87 20.23
N ILE A 224 -15.66 8.43 21.21
CA ILE A 224 -16.03 7.38 22.15
C ILE A 224 -16.24 8.03 23.51
N SER A 225 -17.44 7.92 24.06
CA SER A 225 -17.79 8.47 25.37
C SER A 225 -18.22 7.37 26.33
N GLY A 226 -17.84 7.47 27.59
CA GLY A 226 -18.37 6.60 28.64
C GLY A 226 -19.85 6.91 28.90
N ILE A 227 -20.67 5.87 28.98
CA ILE A 227 -22.10 5.96 29.34
C ILE A 227 -22.22 5.99 30.86
N SER A 228 -21.47 5.13 31.55
CA SER A 228 -21.50 5.02 33.01
C SER A 228 -20.57 6.03 33.69
N ASN A 229 -19.52 6.48 33.00
CA ASN A 229 -18.58 7.49 33.46
C ASN A 229 -18.40 8.53 32.35
N THR A 230 -19.03 9.69 32.53
CA THR A 230 -19.07 10.78 31.54
C THR A 230 -17.74 11.48 31.34
N ASP A 231 -16.78 11.29 32.24
CA ASP A 231 -15.43 11.88 32.13
C ASP A 231 -14.59 11.15 31.08
N ILE A 232 -15.01 9.95 30.67
CA ILE A 232 -14.30 9.19 29.64
C ILE A 232 -14.69 9.70 28.27
N LYS A 233 -13.73 10.27 27.55
CA LYS A 233 -13.90 10.74 26.18
C LYS A 233 -12.63 10.54 25.37
N TYR A 234 -12.75 9.84 24.24
CA TYR A 234 -11.68 9.66 23.26
C TYR A 234 -12.16 10.18 21.92
N THR A 235 -11.30 10.93 21.23
CA THR A 235 -11.62 11.49 19.91
C THR A 235 -10.55 11.09 18.92
N TYR A 236 -10.97 10.76 17.71
CA TYR A 236 -10.08 10.42 16.61
C TYR A 236 -10.59 11.08 15.33
N SER A 237 -9.65 11.56 14.53
CA SER A 237 -9.93 12.04 13.19
C SER A 237 -8.82 11.63 12.25
N ASN A 238 -9.20 11.17 11.07
CA ASN A 238 -8.28 10.93 9.98
C ASN A 238 -8.97 11.31 8.67
N SER A 239 -8.21 11.89 7.76
CA SER A 239 -8.69 12.45 6.50
C SER A 239 -7.99 11.80 5.33
N MET A 240 -8.59 11.90 4.15
CA MET A 240 -7.98 11.40 2.90
C MET A 240 -7.68 9.89 2.93
N MET A 241 -8.43 9.12 3.73
CA MET A 241 -8.34 7.67 3.70
C MET A 241 -8.97 7.14 2.40
N GLN A 242 -8.61 5.92 2.04
CA GLN A 242 -9.16 5.19 0.92
C GLN A 242 -9.45 3.74 1.34
N MET A 243 -10.58 3.20 0.89
CA MET A 243 -10.89 1.77 1.02
C MET A 243 -10.97 1.11 -0.34
N ALA A 244 -10.36 -0.07 -0.46
CA ALA A 244 -10.42 -0.88 -1.66
C ALA A 244 -11.80 -1.56 -1.81
N PRO A 245 -12.15 -1.99 -3.03
CA PRO A 245 -13.28 -2.88 -3.28
C PRO A 245 -13.26 -4.13 -2.40
N ASN A 246 -14.40 -4.48 -1.81
CA ASN A 246 -14.58 -5.72 -1.05
C ASN A 246 -13.56 -5.98 0.06
N THR A 247 -13.21 -4.94 0.82
CA THR A 247 -12.29 -5.04 1.95
C THR A 247 -12.96 -4.66 3.26
N SER A 248 -12.34 -5.06 4.36
CA SER A 248 -12.55 -4.46 5.66
C SER A 248 -11.21 -4.15 6.32
N PHE A 249 -11.23 -3.24 7.28
CA PHE A 249 -10.09 -2.98 8.13
C PHE A 249 -10.55 -2.56 9.53
N ASP A 250 -9.69 -2.80 10.51
CA ASP A 250 -9.86 -2.27 11.85
C ASP A 250 -9.29 -0.86 11.91
N LEU A 251 -10.13 0.13 12.20
CA LEU A 251 -9.71 1.49 12.52
C LEU A 251 -9.39 1.57 14.02
N PRO A 252 -8.12 1.67 14.43
CA PRO A 252 -7.77 1.73 15.84
C PRO A 252 -7.97 3.15 16.38
N ILE A 253 -8.93 3.31 17.30
CA ILE A 253 -9.12 4.57 18.04
C ILE A 253 -8.30 4.51 19.34
N PRO A 254 -7.24 5.32 19.48
CA PRO A 254 -6.42 5.31 20.69
C PRO A 254 -7.22 5.75 21.93
N THR A 255 -7.03 5.06 23.04
CA THR A 255 -7.70 5.37 24.32
C THR A 255 -6.79 6.11 25.31
N SER A 256 -5.64 6.59 24.86
CA SER A 256 -4.72 7.41 25.63
C SER A 256 -4.16 8.52 24.75
N ASN A 257 -3.96 9.70 25.32
CA ASN A 257 -3.39 10.83 24.60
C ASN A 257 -1.95 10.48 24.14
N GLN A 258 -1.70 10.56 22.83
CA GLN A 258 -0.39 10.23 22.26
C GLN A 258 0.56 11.42 22.40
N SER A 259 1.00 11.73 23.62
CA SER A 259 2.20 12.54 23.79
C SER A 259 3.42 11.63 23.70
N ALA A 260 4.43 12.03 22.92
CA ALA A 260 5.71 11.32 22.82
C ALA A 260 6.40 11.10 24.19
N ALA A 261 6.03 11.88 25.21
CA ALA A 261 6.56 11.78 26.56
C ALA A 261 5.94 10.66 27.41
N THR A 262 4.81 10.06 27.01
CA THR A 262 4.10 9.06 27.81
C THR A 262 4.21 7.68 27.15
N ARG A 263 5.14 6.86 27.66
CA ARG A 263 5.37 5.47 27.21
C ARG A 263 4.30 4.49 27.74
N VAL A 264 3.37 4.95 28.56
CA VAL A 264 2.35 4.12 29.22
C VAL A 264 0.98 4.51 28.66
N SER A 265 0.27 3.53 28.10
CA SER A 265 -1.14 3.68 27.76
C SER A 265 -1.95 3.46 29.04
N GLU A 266 -2.79 4.42 29.43
CA GLU A 266 -3.66 4.24 30.59
C GLU A 266 -4.58 3.01 30.37
N PRO A 267 -4.82 2.18 31.41
CA PRO A 267 -5.77 1.09 31.31
C PRO A 267 -7.14 1.59 30.88
N LEU A 268 -7.78 0.87 29.96
CA LEU A 268 -9.17 1.14 29.61
C LEU A 268 -10.04 0.93 30.86
N LYS A 269 -10.76 1.96 31.29
CA LYS A 269 -11.62 1.87 32.48
C LYS A 269 -12.78 0.89 32.22
N PRO A 270 -13.20 0.07 33.19
CA PRO A 270 -14.37 -0.80 33.01
C PRO A 270 -15.64 0.06 32.87
N GLY A 271 -16.53 -0.32 31.95
CA GLY A 271 -17.81 0.37 31.79
C GLY A 271 -18.46 0.16 30.42
N LYS A 272 -19.62 0.80 30.23
CA LYS A 272 -20.29 0.86 28.93
C LYS A 272 -19.86 2.13 28.19
N TYR A 273 -19.65 1.99 26.89
CA TYR A 273 -19.18 3.05 26.00
C TYR A 273 -20.16 3.27 24.86
N ARG A 274 -20.19 4.48 24.32
CA ARG A 274 -20.91 4.83 23.10
C ARG A 274 -19.91 5.34 22.07
N LEU A 275 -19.91 4.72 20.89
CA LEU A 275 -19.24 5.24 19.70
C LEU A 275 -20.21 6.13 18.93
N GLN A 276 -19.76 7.34 18.61
CA GLN A 276 -20.33 8.18 17.56
C GLN A 276 -19.30 8.27 16.44
N LEU A 277 -19.65 7.75 15.27
CA LEU A 277 -18.80 7.71 14.08
C LEU A 277 -19.47 8.49 12.96
N VAL A 278 -18.74 9.45 12.39
CA VAL A 278 -19.15 10.19 11.19
C VAL A 278 -18.11 9.94 10.12
N VAL A 279 -18.56 9.47 8.97
CA VAL A 279 -17.70 9.23 7.81
C VAL A 279 -18.28 10.00 6.63
N ASN A 280 -17.44 10.82 6.00
CA ASN A 280 -17.76 11.49 4.74
C ASN A 280 -16.76 11.02 3.69
N ALA A 281 -17.24 10.52 2.57
CA ALA A 281 -16.41 10.11 1.44
C ALA A 281 -16.85 10.87 0.19
N ARG A 282 -15.92 11.04 -0.76
CA ARG A 282 -16.26 11.63 -2.05
C ARG A 282 -16.91 10.55 -2.91
N THR A 283 -18.06 10.87 -3.50
CA THR A 283 -18.75 9.99 -4.44
C THR A 283 -18.30 10.23 -5.89
N ASP A 284 -17.48 11.26 -6.14
CA ASP A 284 -16.96 11.57 -7.47
C ASP A 284 -15.77 10.66 -7.83
N ASN A 285 -15.76 10.26 -9.09
CA ASN A 285 -14.91 9.23 -9.66
C ASN A 285 -13.66 9.80 -10.35
N GLN A 286 -13.12 10.96 -9.93
CA GLN A 286 -11.85 11.43 -10.51
C GLN A 286 -10.78 10.35 -10.26
N ARG A 287 -10.40 9.66 -11.35
CA ARG A 287 -9.65 8.39 -11.45
C ARG A 287 -8.18 8.50 -11.06
N LYS A 288 -7.86 9.33 -10.07
CA LYS A 288 -6.52 9.47 -9.52
C LYS A 288 -6.46 8.63 -8.25
N ILE A 289 -5.84 7.45 -8.39
CA ILE A 289 -5.25 6.71 -7.27
C ILE A 289 -4.05 7.52 -6.77
#